data_AF-A0A924A9H6-F1
#
_entry.id   AF-A0A924A9H6-F1
#
_cell.length_a   1.000
_cell.length_b   1.000
_cell.length_c   1.000
_cell.angle_alpha   90.00
_cell.angle_beta   90.00
_cell.angle_gamma   90.00
#
_symmetry.space_group_name_H-M   'P 1'
#
loop_
_entity.id
_entity.type
_entity.pdbx_description
1 polymer ?
#
loop_
_entity_poly.entity_id
_entity_poly.type
_entity_poly.pdbx_seq_one_letter_code
_entity_poly.pdbx_strand_id
1 'polypeptide(L)'
;MTKLRQIFSLAALTFCLTTSAQPNSTNLKIDSTKEFLQFKQKDTAYWVDNFRQFRDALYKNDKSKAKEFLDFPFRNEGNEIWYLAYSDNEKVTNKFNQTLKPFTEIDFDKYFGKIFTIQLVKCFLKIKVDDLYKNGKSQSPEIKDSLNTYKLYTTYDKVSKTIELNFATNTPYKISDTEYEAGEANFIYQFVVLKNGHIKLKRILIAG
;
A
#
# COMPACT_ATOMS: atom_id res chain seq x y z
N MET A 1 -69.70 -4.17 -47.45
CA MET A 1 -69.21 -4.38 -48.83
C MET A 1 -68.01 -5.32 -48.75
N THR A 2 -68.06 -6.55 -49.27
CA THR A 2 -67.54 -6.95 -50.61
C THR A 2 -66.10 -6.48 -50.84
N LYS A 3 -65.07 -7.31 -51.15
CA LYS A 3 -64.94 -8.69 -51.69
C LYS A 3 -63.75 -9.38 -50.97
N LEU A 4 -63.61 -10.70 -50.75
CA LEU A 4 -63.70 -11.90 -51.60
C LEU A 4 -62.67 -11.98 -52.75
N ARG A 5 -61.60 -12.78 -52.56
CA ARG A 5 -61.05 -13.84 -53.47
C ARG A 5 -59.69 -14.34 -52.91
N GLN A 6 -59.49 -15.63 -52.58
CA GLN A 6 -59.26 -16.81 -53.46
C GLN A 6 -57.85 -16.80 -54.13
N ILE A 7 -57.07 -17.88 -54.29
CA ILE A 7 -57.25 -19.35 -54.06
C ILE A 7 -55.85 -20.06 -54.13
N PHE A 8 -55.58 -21.07 -53.26
CA PHE A 8 -54.75 -22.32 -53.42
C PHE A 8 -53.27 -22.19 -53.90
N SER A 9 -52.32 -23.14 -53.73
CA SER A 9 -52.27 -24.58 -53.33
C SER A 9 -51.09 -24.79 -52.34
N LEU A 10 -51.04 -25.69 -51.35
CA LEU A 10 -51.37 -27.12 -51.18
C LEU A 10 -50.31 -28.13 -51.71
N ALA A 11 -50.02 -29.14 -50.87
CA ALA A 11 -49.16 -30.34 -51.04
C ALA A 11 -47.63 -30.13 -50.84
N ALA A 12 -46.88 -31.03 -50.17
CA ALA A 12 -47.18 -32.19 -49.32
C ALA A 12 -46.01 -32.37 -48.31
N LEU A 13 -46.22 -32.61 -47.00
CA LEU A 13 -46.50 -33.88 -46.31
C LEU A 13 -45.30 -34.84 -46.21
N THR A 14 -45.19 -35.53 -45.05
CA THR A 14 -44.24 -36.61 -44.63
C THR A 14 -42.97 -36.18 -43.87
N PHE A 15 -42.57 -36.79 -42.74
CA PHE A 15 -43.18 -37.84 -41.90
C PHE A 15 -42.72 -37.74 -40.41
N CYS A 16 -43.60 -38.15 -39.47
CA CYS A 16 -43.39 -38.72 -38.12
C CYS A 16 -42.28 -38.24 -37.15
N LEU A 17 -42.66 -37.80 -35.91
CA LEU A 17 -42.58 -38.54 -34.62
C LEU A 17 -41.14 -38.78 -34.09
N THR A 18 -40.70 -38.46 -32.87
CA THR A 18 -41.11 -37.63 -31.71
C THR A 18 -39.80 -37.14 -31.03
N THR A 19 -39.66 -36.49 -29.86
CA THR A 19 -40.53 -36.25 -28.69
C THR A 19 -40.08 -34.97 -27.94
N SER A 20 -40.88 -34.54 -26.95
CA SER A 20 -40.60 -33.55 -25.90
C SER A 20 -39.13 -33.11 -25.66
N ALA A 21 -38.82 -31.86 -26.01
CA ALA A 21 -37.75 -31.08 -25.38
C ALA A 21 -38.40 -29.98 -24.52
N GLN A 22 -38.20 -30.03 -23.19
CA GLN A 22 -38.61 -28.96 -22.28
C GLN A 22 -37.71 -27.72 -22.46
N PRO A 23 -38.20 -26.51 -22.13
CA PRO A 23 -37.54 -25.26 -22.52
C PRO A 23 -36.26 -24.99 -21.73
N ASN A 24 -35.25 -24.49 -22.44
CA ASN A 24 -34.01 -23.99 -21.84
C ASN A 24 -34.27 -22.73 -21.00
N SER A 25 -34.45 -22.90 -19.69
CA SER A 25 -34.31 -21.80 -18.73
C SER A 25 -32.82 -21.47 -18.54
N THR A 26 -32.39 -20.30 -19.01
CA THR A 26 -31.04 -19.77 -18.79
C THR A 26 -30.77 -19.57 -17.30
N ASN A 27 -30.06 -20.52 -16.69
CA ASN A 27 -29.49 -20.34 -15.35
C ASN A 27 -28.01 -19.97 -15.49
N LEU A 28 -27.71 -18.71 -15.20
CA LEU A 28 -26.35 -18.24 -14.93
C LEU A 28 -25.84 -18.94 -13.68
N LYS A 29 -25.10 -20.05 -13.84
CA LYS A 29 -24.26 -20.56 -12.75
C LYS A 29 -23.12 -19.58 -12.53
N ILE A 30 -23.18 -18.87 -11.40
CA ILE A 30 -22.04 -18.15 -10.84
C ILE A 30 -20.99 -19.19 -10.48
N ASP A 31 -19.94 -19.28 -11.28
CA ASP A 31 -18.78 -20.10 -10.96
C ASP A 31 -17.96 -19.39 -9.88
N SER A 32 -18.23 -19.73 -8.63
CA SER A 32 -17.49 -19.25 -7.47
C SER A 32 -16.17 -20.00 -7.27
N THR A 33 -15.44 -20.29 -8.34
CA THR A 33 -14.06 -20.77 -8.29
C THR A 33 -13.12 -19.57 -8.30
N LYS A 34 -12.89 -19.01 -7.11
CA LYS A 34 -11.86 -17.98 -6.92
C LYS A 34 -10.49 -18.63 -7.12
N GLU A 35 -9.96 -18.55 -8.35
CA GLU A 35 -8.62 -19.07 -8.68
C GLU A 35 -7.59 -18.52 -7.69
N PHE A 36 -7.17 -19.37 -6.76
CA PHE A 36 -5.97 -19.14 -6.00
C PHE A 36 -4.81 -19.37 -6.96
N LEU A 37 -4.28 -18.28 -7.53
CA LEU A 37 -3.03 -18.27 -8.26
C LEU A 37 -1.92 -18.80 -7.34
N GLN A 38 -1.68 -20.11 -7.40
CA GLN A 38 -0.68 -20.78 -6.60
C GLN A 38 0.70 -20.51 -7.19
N PHE A 39 1.18 -19.28 -7.02
CA PHE A 39 2.57 -18.94 -7.29
C PHE A 39 3.45 -19.86 -6.46
N LYS A 40 4.18 -20.75 -7.14
CA LYS A 40 5.20 -21.61 -6.54
C LYS A 40 6.45 -20.76 -6.24
N GLN A 41 6.28 -19.83 -5.31
CA GLN A 41 7.19 -18.73 -5.07
C GLN A 41 8.31 -19.17 -4.13
N LYS A 42 9.55 -19.02 -4.60
CA LYS A 42 10.75 -19.19 -3.77
C LYS A 42 10.67 -18.14 -2.64
N ASP A 43 10.83 -18.54 -1.37
CA ASP A 43 10.57 -17.69 -0.18
C ASP A 43 11.18 -16.28 -0.24
N THR A 44 12.32 -16.13 -0.93
CA THR A 44 12.99 -14.86 -1.12
C THR A 44 12.21 -13.82 -1.94
N ALA A 45 11.15 -14.18 -2.67
CA ALA A 45 10.30 -13.21 -3.38
C ALA A 45 9.03 -12.81 -2.60
N TYR A 46 8.61 -13.56 -1.57
CA TYR A 46 7.37 -13.26 -0.85
C TYR A 46 7.43 -11.95 -0.04
N TRP A 47 8.62 -11.51 0.37
CA TRP A 47 8.80 -10.19 1.01
C TRP A 47 8.60 -9.03 0.04
N VAL A 48 8.93 -9.21 -1.24
CA VAL A 48 8.69 -8.19 -2.28
C VAL A 48 7.19 -7.92 -2.41
N ASP A 49 6.37 -8.97 -2.35
CA ASP A 49 4.92 -8.83 -2.44
C ASP A 49 4.30 -8.32 -1.15
N ASN A 50 4.85 -8.66 0.02
CA ASN A 50 4.47 -8.00 1.29
C ASN A 50 4.80 -6.50 1.27
N PHE A 51 5.96 -6.13 0.74
CA PHE A 51 6.39 -4.73 0.60
C PHE A 51 5.50 -3.94 -0.37
N ARG A 52 5.09 -4.56 -1.49
CA ARG A 52 4.07 -3.98 -2.40
C ARG A 52 2.72 -3.84 -1.70
N GLN A 53 2.26 -4.86 -0.97
CA GLN A 53 1.00 -4.81 -0.23
C GLN A 53 0.97 -3.71 0.83
N PHE A 54 2.07 -3.52 1.58
CA PHE A 54 2.18 -2.41 2.54
C PHE A 54 2.08 -1.04 1.84
N ARG A 55 2.86 -0.83 0.78
CA ARG A 55 2.81 0.40 -0.03
C ARG A 55 1.42 0.67 -0.58
N ASP A 56 0.74 -0.35 -1.08
CA ASP A 56 -0.59 -0.24 -1.67
C ASP A 56 -1.67 -0.01 -0.59
N ALA A 57 -1.50 -0.53 0.63
CA ALA A 57 -2.34 -0.21 1.78
C ALA A 57 -2.20 1.26 2.20
N LEU A 58 -0.96 1.78 2.26
CA LEU A 58 -0.73 3.21 2.51
C LEU A 58 -1.36 4.09 1.42
N TYR A 59 -1.18 3.73 0.14
CA TYR A 59 -1.77 4.47 -0.98
C TYR A 59 -3.30 4.50 -0.97
N LYS A 60 -3.93 3.39 -0.60
CA LYS A 60 -5.40 3.28 -0.48
C LYS A 60 -5.94 3.86 0.83
N ASN A 61 -5.09 4.36 1.73
CA ASN A 61 -5.43 4.75 3.10
C ASN A 61 -6.13 3.61 3.89
N ASP A 62 -5.81 2.36 3.54
CA ASP A 62 -6.36 1.15 4.18
C ASP A 62 -5.60 0.89 5.48
N LYS A 63 -6.07 1.55 6.55
CA LYS A 63 -5.50 1.40 7.89
C LYS A 63 -5.57 -0.04 8.38
N SER A 64 -6.64 -0.78 8.03
CA SER A 64 -6.79 -2.18 8.45
C SER A 64 -5.67 -3.05 7.88
N LYS A 65 -5.37 -2.91 6.59
CA LYS A 65 -4.24 -3.61 5.94
C LYS A 65 -2.89 -3.08 6.40
N ALA A 66 -2.73 -1.77 6.59
CA ALA A 66 -1.47 -1.20 7.07
C ALA A 66 -1.11 -1.68 8.49
N LYS A 67 -2.11 -1.92 9.36
CA LYS A 67 -1.93 -2.47 10.71
C LYS A 67 -1.31 -3.88 10.72
N GLU A 68 -1.53 -4.70 9.68
CA GLU A 68 -0.94 -6.05 9.58
C GLU A 68 0.59 -6.03 9.58
N PHE A 69 1.20 -4.91 9.18
CA PHE A 69 2.65 -4.72 9.12
C PHE A 69 3.26 -4.16 10.41
N LEU A 70 2.45 -3.95 11.46
CA LEU A 70 2.92 -3.54 12.78
C LEU A 70 2.60 -4.63 13.80
N ASP A 71 3.33 -4.63 14.91
CA ASP A 71 3.04 -5.47 16.08
C ASP A 71 2.62 -4.55 17.23
N PHE A 72 1.32 -4.60 17.58
CA PHE A 72 0.75 -3.76 18.61
C PHE A 72 0.71 -4.45 19.98
N PRO A 73 0.88 -3.70 21.09
CA PRO A 73 1.31 -2.31 21.12
C PRO A 73 2.79 -2.17 20.74
N PHE A 74 3.10 -1.18 19.91
CA PHE A 74 4.43 -0.96 19.37
C PHE A 74 5.32 -0.33 20.44
N ARG A 75 6.27 -1.12 20.95
CA ARG A 75 7.04 -0.87 22.19
C ARG A 75 8.56 -0.86 22.01
N ASN A 76 9.07 -0.78 20.78
CA ASN A 76 10.51 -0.90 20.54
C ASN A 76 11.29 0.27 21.18
N GLU A 77 12.40 -0.04 21.84
CA GLU A 77 13.27 0.95 22.45
C GLU A 77 13.99 1.78 21.37
N GLY A 78 14.11 3.09 21.59
CA GLY A 78 14.64 4.02 20.58
C GLY A 78 13.76 4.16 19.33
N ASN A 79 12.44 3.97 19.44
CA ASN A 79 11.49 4.25 18.37
C ASN A 79 10.84 5.63 18.51
N GLU A 80 10.91 6.44 17.46
CA GLU A 80 10.56 7.86 17.47
C GLU A 80 9.19 8.17 16.84
N ILE A 81 8.33 7.16 16.68
CA ILE A 81 6.97 7.30 16.10
C ILE A 81 6.12 8.41 16.76
N TRP A 82 6.37 8.71 18.04
CA TRP A 82 5.66 9.77 18.75
C TRP A 82 6.04 11.17 18.26
N TYR A 83 7.28 11.42 17.82
CA TYR A 83 7.66 12.69 17.22
C TYR A 83 6.88 12.94 15.92
N LEU A 84 6.63 11.90 15.11
CA LEU A 84 5.74 12.02 13.94
C LEU A 84 4.28 12.32 14.34
N ALA A 85 3.75 11.56 15.30
CA ALA A 85 2.38 11.72 15.78
C ALA A 85 2.09 13.11 16.38
N TYR A 86 3.09 13.72 17.04
CA TYR A 86 2.99 15.00 17.74
C TYR A 86 3.76 16.15 17.07
N SER A 87 4.13 15.99 15.79
CA SER A 87 4.94 16.91 14.94
C SER A 87 4.80 18.42 15.20
N ASP A 88 3.60 18.90 15.51
CA ASP A 88 3.27 20.33 15.66
C ASP A 88 3.13 20.77 17.14
N ASN A 89 3.55 19.94 18.11
CA ASN A 89 3.41 20.21 19.54
C ASN A 89 4.70 19.91 20.33
N GLU A 90 5.66 20.82 20.19
CA GLU A 90 6.98 20.79 20.85
C GLU A 90 6.92 20.60 22.39
N LYS A 91 5.86 21.14 23.03
CA LYS A 91 5.63 21.00 24.49
C LYS A 91 5.31 19.57 24.92
N VAL A 92 4.90 18.71 23.98
CA VAL A 92 4.68 17.27 24.19
C VAL A 92 5.93 16.48 23.83
N THR A 93 6.66 16.85 22.77
CA THR A 93 7.89 16.15 22.35
C THR A 93 9.01 16.25 23.39
N ASN A 94 9.18 17.42 24.00
CA ASN A 94 10.21 17.66 25.03
C ASN A 94 9.98 16.88 26.34
N LYS A 95 8.90 16.08 26.45
CA LYS A 95 8.59 15.22 27.60
C LYS A 95 8.82 13.72 27.36
N PHE A 96 9.28 13.29 26.17
CA PHE A 96 9.47 11.86 25.88
C PHE A 96 10.59 11.17 26.68
N ASN A 97 11.44 11.93 27.37
CA ASN A 97 12.55 11.42 28.17
C ASN A 97 12.14 10.67 29.47
N GLN A 98 10.84 10.46 29.75
CA GLN A 98 10.40 10.00 31.08
C GLN A 98 9.53 8.74 31.12
N THR A 99 8.92 8.27 30.02
CA THR A 99 8.29 6.93 29.99
C THR A 99 8.10 6.44 28.56
N LEU A 100 8.39 5.15 28.32
CA LEU A 100 8.25 4.49 27.02
C LEU A 100 6.76 4.18 26.74
N LYS A 101 5.97 5.23 26.46
CA LYS A 101 4.53 5.13 26.17
C LYS A 101 4.32 4.17 24.99
N PRO A 102 3.63 3.02 25.18
CA PRO A 102 3.36 2.09 24.09
C PRO A 102 2.48 2.75 23.03
N PHE A 103 2.84 2.61 21.76
CA PHE A 103 2.04 3.14 20.66
C PHE A 103 0.96 2.11 20.29
N THR A 104 -0.31 2.44 20.52
CA THR A 104 -1.43 1.48 20.41
C THR A 104 -2.07 1.49 19.03
N GLU A 105 -2.98 0.55 18.79
CA GLU A 105 -3.80 0.52 17.57
C GLU A 105 -4.68 1.78 17.43
N ILE A 106 -5.20 2.30 18.54
CA ILE A 106 -6.00 3.54 18.58
C ILE A 106 -5.13 4.74 18.19
N ASP A 107 -3.87 4.77 18.66
CA ASP A 107 -2.92 5.82 18.28
C ASP A 107 -2.54 5.70 16.79
N PHE A 108 -2.39 4.48 16.25
CA PHE A 108 -2.18 4.26 14.83
C PHE A 108 -3.33 4.84 14.00
N ASP A 109 -4.57 4.48 14.33
CA ASP A 109 -5.73 4.94 13.58
C ASP A 109 -5.91 6.48 13.68
N LYS A 110 -5.53 7.09 14.80
CA LYS A 110 -5.53 8.53 15.01
C LYS A 110 -4.44 9.27 14.22
N TYR A 111 -3.19 8.78 14.26
CA TYR A 111 -2.03 9.49 13.72
C TYR A 111 -1.53 8.97 12.36
N PHE A 112 -2.26 8.02 11.74
CA PHE A 112 -1.90 7.37 10.47
C PHE A 112 -1.36 8.33 9.40
N GLY A 113 -2.08 9.41 9.09
CA GLY A 113 -1.69 10.38 8.05
C GLY A 113 -0.52 11.29 8.43
N LYS A 114 -0.13 11.37 9.71
CA LYS A 114 1.09 12.03 10.17
C LYS A 114 2.30 11.11 10.10
N ILE A 115 2.10 9.83 10.39
CA ILE A 115 3.15 8.80 10.31
C ILE A 115 3.42 8.42 8.85
N PHE A 116 2.39 8.37 8.01
CA PHE A 116 2.50 8.07 6.58
C PHE A 116 1.95 9.23 5.76
N THR A 117 2.75 10.29 5.64
CA THR A 117 2.37 11.52 4.93
C THR A 117 2.11 11.27 3.46
N ILE A 118 1.28 12.12 2.84
CA ILE A 118 0.96 12.04 1.40
C ILE A 118 2.24 12.13 0.56
N GLN A 119 3.21 12.95 0.98
CA GLN A 119 4.51 13.11 0.32
C GLN A 119 5.37 11.83 0.40
N LEU A 120 5.41 11.17 1.57
CA LEU A 120 6.06 9.85 1.70
C LEU A 120 5.42 8.84 0.74
N VAL A 121 4.08 8.74 0.73
CA VAL A 121 3.33 7.81 -0.13
C VAL A 121 3.58 8.11 -1.62
N LYS A 122 3.57 9.38 -2.03
CA LYS A 122 3.94 9.82 -3.39
C LYS A 122 5.33 9.33 -3.79
N CYS A 123 6.34 9.47 -2.91
CA CYS A 123 7.69 8.97 -3.17
C CYS A 123 7.75 7.43 -3.22
N PHE A 124 7.05 6.76 -2.30
CA PHE A 124 7.03 5.30 -2.17
C PHE A 124 6.42 4.61 -3.40
N LEU A 125 5.39 5.20 -4.01
CA LEU A 125 4.83 4.74 -5.29
C LEU A 125 5.83 4.76 -6.45
N LYS A 126 6.92 5.54 -6.37
CA LYS A 126 7.97 5.62 -7.41
C LYS A 126 9.14 4.66 -7.17
N ILE A 127 9.16 3.91 -6.06
CA ILE A 127 10.20 2.91 -5.78
C ILE A 127 10.09 1.74 -6.76
N LYS A 128 11.18 1.49 -7.50
CA LYS A 128 11.33 0.35 -8.40
C LYS A 128 11.71 -0.88 -7.56
N VAL A 129 10.69 -1.61 -7.11
CA VAL A 129 10.88 -2.76 -6.21
C VAL A 129 11.74 -3.87 -6.84
N ASP A 130 11.73 -4.00 -8.17
CA ASP A 130 12.58 -4.94 -8.90
C ASP A 130 14.06 -4.58 -8.79
N ASP A 131 14.40 -3.29 -8.83
CA ASP A 131 15.77 -2.80 -8.64
C ASP A 131 16.20 -2.97 -7.17
N LEU A 132 15.28 -2.72 -6.23
CA LEU A 132 15.50 -2.99 -4.80
C LEU A 132 15.80 -4.48 -4.55
N TYR A 133 15.04 -5.39 -5.13
CA TYR A 133 15.23 -6.83 -4.99
C TYR A 133 16.58 -7.31 -5.56
N LYS A 134 16.90 -6.88 -6.78
CA LYS A 134 18.14 -7.25 -7.48
C LYS A 134 19.36 -6.64 -6.79
N ASN A 135 19.37 -5.32 -6.66
CA ASN A 135 20.54 -4.50 -6.34
C ASN A 135 20.66 -4.14 -4.85
N GLY A 136 19.66 -4.46 -4.03
CA GLY A 136 19.59 -4.04 -2.63
C GLY A 136 19.28 -2.55 -2.44
N LYS A 137 18.97 -1.80 -3.50
CA LYS A 137 18.68 -0.36 -3.44
C LYS A 137 17.76 0.14 -4.56
N SER A 138 16.94 1.13 -4.24
CA SER A 138 16.13 1.94 -5.16
C SER A 138 15.94 3.33 -4.55
N GLN A 139 15.59 4.34 -5.36
CA GLN A 139 15.19 5.66 -4.88
C GLN A 139 14.03 6.20 -5.71
N SER A 140 13.23 7.10 -5.13
CA SER A 140 12.29 7.92 -5.91
C SER A 140 13.06 8.99 -6.70
N PRO A 141 12.47 9.57 -7.77
CA PRO A 141 12.85 10.92 -8.17
C PRO A 141 12.60 11.89 -7.00
N GLU A 142 13.26 13.03 -7.01
CA GLU A 142 12.87 14.15 -6.14
C GLU A 142 11.47 14.64 -6.55
N ILE A 143 10.64 14.94 -5.55
CA ILE A 143 9.31 15.51 -5.71
C ILE A 143 9.32 16.87 -5.00
N LYS A 144 8.82 17.91 -5.66
CA LYS A 144 8.65 19.25 -5.07
C LYS A 144 7.18 19.50 -4.74
N ASP A 145 6.91 20.11 -3.59
CA ASP A 145 5.58 20.53 -3.15
C ASP A 145 5.73 21.95 -2.56
N SER A 146 5.31 22.96 -3.33
CA SER A 146 5.67 24.37 -3.08
C SER A 146 7.21 24.56 -2.98
N LEU A 147 7.71 25.13 -1.89
CA LEU A 147 9.13 25.33 -1.61
C LEU A 147 9.85 24.05 -1.14
N ASN A 148 9.10 23.03 -0.69
CA ASN A 148 9.69 21.85 -0.06
C ASN A 148 10.09 20.80 -1.09
N THR A 149 11.16 20.05 -0.82
CA THR A 149 11.55 18.88 -1.62
C THR A 149 11.52 17.60 -0.79
N TYR A 150 11.22 16.49 -1.47
CA TYR A 150 10.99 15.18 -0.89
C TYR A 150 11.63 14.10 -1.74
N LYS A 151 12.33 13.17 -1.11
CA LYS A 151 12.93 12.02 -1.79
C LYS A 151 13.00 10.82 -0.87
N LEU A 152 12.60 9.66 -1.38
CA LEU A 152 12.70 8.41 -0.65
C LEU A 152 13.86 7.58 -1.19
N TYR A 153 14.81 7.27 -0.32
CA TYR A 153 15.81 6.24 -0.53
C TYR A 153 15.30 4.94 0.08
N THR A 154 15.55 3.82 -0.59
CA THR A 154 15.16 2.51 -0.09
C THR A 154 16.29 1.51 -0.26
N THR A 155 16.64 0.82 0.82
CA THR A 155 17.66 -0.23 0.81
C THR A 155 17.09 -1.55 1.33
N TYR A 156 17.68 -2.67 0.91
CA TYR A 156 17.42 -4.00 1.45
C TYR A 156 18.74 -4.70 1.71
N ASP A 157 19.06 -4.87 3.00
CA ASP A 157 20.20 -5.65 3.45
C ASP A 157 19.80 -7.15 3.53
N LYS A 158 20.44 -7.96 2.69
CA LYS A 158 20.24 -9.41 2.60
C LYS A 158 20.79 -10.17 3.82
N VAL A 159 21.76 -9.60 4.54
CA VAL A 159 22.41 -10.21 5.72
C VAL A 159 21.55 -9.98 6.96
N SER A 160 21.25 -8.73 7.31
CA SER A 160 20.37 -8.43 8.46
C SER A 160 18.88 -8.65 8.18
N LYS A 161 18.50 -8.89 6.91
CA LYS A 161 17.12 -9.00 6.43
C LYS A 161 16.28 -7.76 6.76
N THR A 162 16.89 -6.58 6.66
CA THR A 162 16.26 -5.29 6.96
C THR A 162 15.95 -4.53 5.67
N ILE A 163 14.75 -4.00 5.55
CA ILE A 163 14.39 -3.00 4.54
C ILE A 163 14.34 -1.65 5.23
N GLU A 164 14.98 -0.63 4.67
CA GLU A 164 14.92 0.74 5.18
C GLU A 164 14.26 1.66 4.17
N LEU A 165 13.31 2.46 4.64
CA LEU A 165 12.73 3.60 3.93
C LEU A 165 13.29 4.87 4.55
N ASN A 166 14.32 5.47 3.94
CA ASN A 166 14.86 6.76 4.40
C ASN A 166 14.23 7.89 3.59
N PHE A 167 13.24 8.56 4.19
CA PHE A 167 12.47 9.64 3.60
C PHE A 167 13.11 10.98 3.92
N ALA A 168 13.94 11.46 2.99
CA ALA A 168 14.58 12.77 3.06
C ALA A 168 13.57 13.87 2.70
N THR A 169 13.60 14.94 3.48
CA THR A 169 12.79 16.14 3.32
C THR A 169 13.69 17.36 3.47
N ASN A 170 13.46 18.39 2.66
CA ASN A 170 14.10 19.69 2.77
C ASN A 170 12.98 20.75 2.77
N THR A 171 12.89 21.52 3.86
CA THR A 171 11.85 22.53 4.10
C THR A 171 12.52 23.89 4.28
N PRO A 172 12.44 24.79 3.29
CA PRO A 172 12.97 26.14 3.44
C PRO A 172 12.17 26.94 4.48
N TYR A 173 12.85 27.50 5.48
CA TYR A 173 12.27 28.46 6.43
C TYR A 173 12.89 29.84 6.25
N LYS A 174 12.05 30.87 6.40
CA LYS A 174 12.44 32.27 6.22
C LYS A 174 13.17 32.76 7.48
N ILE A 175 14.36 33.33 7.31
CA ILE A 175 15.17 33.94 8.39
C ILE A 175 15.02 35.46 8.39
N SER A 176 15.04 36.07 7.20
CA SER A 176 14.88 37.51 7.00
C SER A 176 14.05 37.77 5.75
N ASP A 177 13.73 39.03 5.44
CA ASP A 177 12.92 39.37 4.27
C ASP A 177 13.50 38.93 2.92
N THR A 178 14.79 38.62 2.87
CA THR A 178 15.49 38.18 1.66
C THR A 178 16.17 36.81 1.78
N GLU A 179 16.08 36.14 2.94
CA GLU A 179 16.92 34.97 3.25
C GLU A 179 16.11 33.79 3.79
N TYR A 180 16.46 32.60 3.31
CA TYR A 180 15.89 31.33 3.69
C TYR A 180 17.00 30.32 3.95
N GLU A 181 16.91 29.55 5.04
CA GLU A 181 17.71 28.35 5.26
C GLU A 181 16.89 27.09 4.95
N ALA A 182 17.60 26.00 4.67
CA ALA A 182 17.02 24.69 4.44
C ALA A 182 17.02 23.86 5.74
N GLY A 183 15.83 23.57 6.28
CA GLY A 183 15.69 22.53 7.30
C GLY A 183 15.70 21.16 6.63
N GLU A 184 16.80 20.41 6.74
CA GLU A 184 16.87 19.03 6.28
C GLU A 184 16.46 18.06 7.39
N ALA A 185 15.60 17.09 7.05
CA ALA A 185 15.20 16.04 7.97
C ALA A 185 14.91 14.73 7.23
N ASN A 186 15.33 13.62 7.82
CA ASN A 186 15.22 12.26 7.31
C ASN A 186 14.36 11.44 8.27
N PHE A 187 13.27 10.87 7.77
CA PHE A 187 12.39 9.98 8.52
C PHE A 187 12.61 8.54 8.07
N ILE A 188 13.16 7.70 8.95
CA ILE A 188 13.73 6.41 8.59
C ILE A 188 12.85 5.28 9.15
N TYR A 189 12.10 4.61 8.28
CA TYR A 189 11.23 3.48 8.65
C TYR A 189 11.98 2.17 8.38
N GLN A 190 12.35 1.45 9.45
CA GLN A 190 13.06 0.18 9.33
C GLN A 190 12.10 -1.00 9.51
N PHE A 191 12.07 -1.90 8.53
CA PHE A 191 11.30 -3.13 8.53
C PHE A 191 12.21 -4.35 8.63
N VAL A 192 11.81 -5.36 9.39
CA VAL A 192 12.44 -6.68 9.39
C VAL A 192 11.67 -7.62 8.47
N VAL A 193 12.39 -8.40 7.65
CA VAL A 193 11.84 -9.52 6.87
C VAL A 193 11.95 -10.80 7.70
N LEU A 194 10.80 -11.35 8.07
CA LEU A 194 10.68 -12.56 8.87
C LEU A 194 11.06 -13.82 8.08
N LYS A 195 11.22 -14.97 8.76
CA LYS A 195 11.60 -16.25 8.12
C LYS A 195 10.61 -16.70 7.04
N ASN A 196 9.33 -16.40 7.22
CA ASN A 196 8.24 -16.65 6.28
C ASN A 196 8.04 -15.51 5.26
N GLY A 197 9.00 -14.59 5.11
CA GLY A 197 8.98 -13.48 4.17
C GLY A 197 7.98 -12.36 4.48
N HIS A 198 7.15 -12.45 5.52
CA HIS A 198 6.37 -11.29 5.98
C HIS A 198 7.29 -10.17 6.44
N ILE A 199 6.88 -8.92 6.24
CA ILE A 199 7.62 -7.75 6.74
C ILE A 199 6.90 -7.14 7.93
N LYS A 200 7.66 -6.68 8.93
CA LYS A 200 7.14 -5.94 10.09
C LYS A 200 7.94 -4.67 10.30
N LEU A 201 7.25 -3.54 10.45
CA LEU A 201 7.86 -2.28 10.88
C LEU A 201 8.46 -2.51 12.27
N LYS A 202 9.78 -2.34 12.37
CA LYS A 202 10.55 -2.57 13.60
C LYS A 202 10.69 -1.28 14.40
N ARG A 203 11.00 -0.15 13.75
CA ARG A 203 11.11 1.18 14.37
C ARG A 203 11.06 2.27 13.31
N ILE A 204 10.78 3.49 13.77
CA ILE A 204 10.98 4.73 13.05
C ILE A 204 12.08 5.51 13.78
N LEU A 205 12.99 6.11 13.01
CA LEU A 205 14.04 7.01 13.49
C LEU A 205 13.95 8.36 12.76
N ILE A 206 14.52 9.40 13.36
CA ILE A 206 14.62 10.75 12.80
C ILE A 206 16.10 11.18 12.81
N ALA A 207 16.55 11.80 11.71
CA ALA A 207 17.89 12.39 11.63
C ALA A 207 17.86 13.69 10.82
N GLY A 208 18.50 14.74 11.32
CA GLY A 208 18.63 16.07 10.72
C GLY A 208 19.68 16.86 11.48
#